data_AF-A0A850S7I0-F1
#
_entry.id   AF-A0A850S7I0-F1
#
_cell.length_a   1.000
_cell.length_b   1.000
_cell.length_c   1.000
_cell.angle_alpha   90.00
_cell.angle_beta   90.00
_cell.angle_gamma   90.00
#
_symmetry.space_group_name_H-M   'P 1'
#
loop_
_entity.id
_entity.type
_entity.pdbx_description
1 polymer ?
#
loop_
_entity_poly.entity_id
_entity_poly.type
_entity_poly.pdbx_seq_one_letter_code
_entity_poly.pdbx_strand_id
1 'polypeptide(L)'
;MKKTIVMMMTAAFFGLSAQSALASDIDAAKLFNGKCKMCHKIDGKKMGPGLKQMTTDAASLKTTITDGRKMMPTYGKKLSGEQIDALVAFIQSNQ
;
A
#
# COMPACT_ATOMS: atom_id res chain seq x y z
N MET A 1 -6.66 -19.29 65.86
CA MET A 1 -5.60 -18.31 66.17
C MET A 1 -4.42 -18.57 65.25
N LYS A 2 -3.77 -17.50 64.74
CA LYS A 2 -2.70 -17.42 63.69
C LYS A 2 -3.27 -17.56 62.26
N LYS A 3 -3.53 -16.53 61.43
CA LYS A 3 -2.82 -15.29 61.03
C LYS A 3 -1.43 -15.52 60.40
N THR A 4 -1.41 -15.63 59.06
CA THR A 4 -0.31 -15.25 58.13
C THR A 4 -0.94 -15.05 56.74
N ILE A 5 -1.17 -13.80 56.30
CA ILE A 5 -0.37 -13.04 55.30
C ILE A 5 -0.52 -13.66 53.88
N VAL A 6 -1.44 -13.20 53.02
CA VAL A 6 -1.40 -12.03 52.10
C VAL A 6 -0.15 -11.98 51.20
N MET A 7 -0.41 -11.73 49.90
CA MET A 7 0.47 -11.24 48.82
C MET A 7 1.27 -12.25 47.97
N MET A 8 0.86 -12.35 46.69
CA MET A 8 1.65 -12.11 45.45
C MET A 8 1.03 -12.93 44.31
N MET A 9 0.13 -12.34 43.51
CA MET A 9 0.46 -11.79 42.18
C MET A 9 1.45 -12.67 41.39
N THR A 10 0.94 -13.49 40.49
CA THR A 10 1.61 -13.78 39.22
C THR A 10 0.60 -13.57 38.09
N ALA A 11 0.90 -12.58 37.28
CA ALA A 11 0.17 -12.15 36.11
C ALA A 11 0.57 -12.99 34.89
N ALA A 12 -0.38 -13.27 34.01
CA ALA A 12 -0.12 -13.48 32.60
C ALA A 12 -1.35 -13.05 31.79
N PHE A 13 -1.49 -11.74 31.64
CA PHE A 13 -2.31 -11.14 30.59
C PHE A 13 -1.72 -11.55 29.24
N PHE A 14 -2.37 -12.47 28.52
CA PHE A 14 -2.09 -12.75 27.11
C PHE A 14 -2.76 -11.66 26.26
N GLY A 15 -2.20 -10.45 26.32
CA GLY A 15 -2.64 -9.29 25.56
C GLY A 15 -2.03 -9.25 24.16
N LEU A 16 -2.89 -9.32 23.14
CA LEU A 16 -2.87 -8.56 21.90
C LEU A 16 -1.48 -8.23 21.29
N SER A 17 -1.03 -9.03 20.34
CA SER A 17 -0.11 -8.56 19.29
C SER A 17 -0.91 -8.28 18.00
N ALA A 18 -1.72 -7.21 18.02
CA ALA A 18 -2.08 -6.55 16.78
C ALA A 18 -0.78 -5.93 16.25
N GLN A 19 -0.12 -6.63 15.34
CA GLN A 19 0.98 -6.06 14.58
C GLN A 19 0.35 -4.96 13.72
N SER A 20 0.42 -3.73 14.21
CA SER A 20 0.26 -2.54 13.40
C SER A 20 1.25 -2.68 12.26
N ALA A 21 0.76 -2.95 11.05
CA ALA A 21 1.53 -2.78 9.85
C ALA A 21 2.13 -1.38 9.92
N LEU A 22 3.46 -1.31 9.98
CA LEU A 22 4.18 -0.05 9.92
C LEU A 22 3.66 0.65 8.67
N ALA A 23 2.98 1.77 8.85
CA ALA A 23 2.66 2.65 7.75
C ALA A 23 4.01 3.14 7.23
N SER A 24 4.53 2.49 6.18
CA SER A 24 5.62 3.00 5.39
C SER A 24 5.22 4.42 5.00
N ASP A 25 6.05 5.43 5.33
CA ASP A 25 5.81 6.86 5.04
C ASP A 25 5.96 7.15 3.53
N ILE A 26 5.28 6.34 2.70
CA ILE A 26 5.35 6.36 1.26
C ILE A 26 4.32 7.35 0.75
N ASP A 27 4.81 8.50 0.28
CA ASP A 27 4.00 9.47 -0.42
C ASP A 27 3.68 8.99 -1.85
N ALA A 28 2.62 8.19 -1.97
CA ALA A 28 2.14 7.63 -3.23
C ALA A 28 1.69 8.72 -4.22
N ALA A 29 1.17 9.86 -3.73
CA ALA A 29 0.76 10.97 -4.56
C ALA A 29 1.97 11.63 -5.25
N LYS A 30 3.06 11.82 -4.51
CA LYS A 30 4.34 12.31 -5.05
C LYS A 30 4.97 11.31 -6.02
N LEU A 31 4.93 10.01 -5.72
CA LEU A 31 5.38 8.97 -6.64
C LEU A 31 4.57 8.99 -7.95
N PHE A 32 3.24 9.06 -7.86
CA PHE A 32 2.37 9.14 -9.02
C PHE A 32 2.67 10.39 -9.85
N ASN A 33 2.81 11.55 -9.21
CA ASN A 33 3.16 12.81 -9.88
C ASN A 33 4.51 12.72 -10.60
N GLY A 34 5.51 12.09 -9.98
CA GLY A 34 6.86 11.99 -10.53
C GLY A 34 7.05 10.91 -11.59
N LYS A 35 6.26 9.83 -11.57
CA LYS A 35 6.49 8.64 -12.41
C LYS A 35 5.34 8.30 -13.35
N CYS A 36 4.11 8.64 -13.02
CA CYS A 36 2.90 8.15 -13.69
C CYS A 36 2.13 9.27 -14.42
N LYS A 37 2.06 10.46 -13.83
CA LYS A 37 1.25 11.61 -14.31
C LYS A 37 1.63 12.12 -15.70
N MET A 38 2.86 11.85 -16.14
CA MET A 38 3.30 12.18 -17.51
C MET A 38 2.45 11.47 -18.57
N CYS A 39 1.95 10.26 -18.27
CA CYS A 39 1.20 9.43 -19.20
C CYS A 39 -0.25 9.20 -18.76
N HIS A 40 -0.53 9.21 -17.47
CA HIS A 40 -1.83 8.94 -16.88
C HIS A 40 -2.41 10.17 -16.19
N LYS A 41 -3.74 10.26 -16.13
CA LYS A 41 -4.46 11.28 -15.37
C LYS A 41 -5.47 10.60 -14.45
N ILE A 42 -5.81 11.24 -13.34
CA ILE A 42 -6.90 10.76 -12.47
C ILE A 42 -8.17 10.63 -13.30
N ASP A 43 -8.54 11.72 -13.99
CA ASP A 43 -9.67 11.74 -14.91
C ASP A 43 -9.25 12.02 -16.35
N GLY A 44 -9.94 11.36 -17.28
CA GLY A 44 -9.70 11.43 -18.70
C GLY A 44 -8.44 10.70 -19.17
N LYS A 45 -8.35 10.51 -20.48
CA LYS A 45 -7.22 9.87 -21.15
C LYS A 45 -6.08 10.88 -21.38
N LYS A 46 -4.84 10.39 -21.39
CA LYS A 46 -3.69 11.12 -21.95
C LYS A 46 -2.93 10.20 -22.90
N MET A 47 -1.80 9.64 -22.50
CA MET A 47 -1.11 8.59 -23.27
C MET A 47 -1.64 7.22 -22.87
N GLY A 48 -1.78 6.99 -21.56
CA GLY A 48 -2.51 5.87 -20.99
C GLY A 48 -3.96 6.21 -20.66
N PRO A 49 -4.75 5.19 -20.25
CA PRO A 49 -6.10 5.41 -19.74
C PRO A 49 -6.08 6.27 -18.47
N GLY A 50 -7.20 6.95 -18.21
CA GLY A 50 -7.44 7.60 -16.93
C GLY A 50 -7.62 6.56 -15.82
N LEU A 51 -7.35 6.91 -14.57
CA LEU A 51 -7.39 5.97 -13.44
C LEU A 51 -8.79 5.34 -13.28
N LYS A 52 -9.85 6.13 -13.48
CA LYS A 52 -11.25 5.69 -13.46
C LYS A 52 -11.61 4.64 -14.53
N GLN A 53 -10.78 4.51 -15.57
CA GLN A 53 -10.98 3.59 -16.69
C GLN A 53 -10.10 2.33 -16.57
N MET A 54 -9.27 2.25 -15.53
CA MET A 54 -8.44 1.07 -15.27
C MET A 54 -9.25 -0.02 -14.56
N THR A 55 -8.72 -1.24 -14.54
CA THR A 55 -9.26 -2.31 -13.68
C THR A 55 -9.21 -1.90 -12.21
N THR A 56 -10.16 -2.37 -11.42
CA THR A 56 -10.18 -2.21 -9.96
C THR A 56 -9.45 -3.33 -9.23
N ASP A 57 -9.06 -4.39 -9.96
CA ASP A 57 -8.31 -5.53 -9.40
C ASP A 57 -6.87 -5.13 -9.03
N ALA A 58 -6.56 -5.19 -7.73
CA ALA A 58 -5.28 -4.78 -7.18
C ALA A 58 -4.11 -5.62 -7.75
N ALA A 59 -4.31 -6.92 -7.93
CA ALA A 59 -3.28 -7.82 -8.46
C ALA A 59 -2.91 -7.44 -9.90
N SER A 60 -3.91 -7.22 -10.74
CA SER A 60 -3.72 -6.76 -12.13
C SER A 60 -3.03 -5.40 -12.21
N LEU A 61 -3.38 -4.46 -11.35
CA LEU A 61 -2.69 -3.16 -11.25
C LEU A 61 -1.23 -3.34 -10.83
N LYS A 62 -0.98 -4.15 -9.79
CA LYS A 62 0.37 -4.45 -9.30
C LYS A 62 1.23 -5.08 -10.37
N THR A 63 0.74 -6.12 -11.05
CA THR A 63 1.44 -6.77 -12.17
C THR A 63 1.72 -5.79 -13.30
N THR A 64 0.74 -4.97 -13.68
CA THR A 64 0.92 -3.98 -14.75
C THR A 64 1.97 -2.92 -14.40
N ILE A 65 2.00 -2.44 -13.16
CA ILE A 65 3.04 -1.49 -12.70
C ILE A 65 4.40 -2.17 -12.64
N THR A 66 4.45 -3.40 -12.12
CA THR A 66 5.69 -4.16 -11.94
C THR A 66 6.32 -4.48 -13.29
N ASP A 67 5.57 -5.10 -14.19
CA ASP A 67 6.08 -5.68 -15.43
C ASP A 67 5.98 -4.71 -16.61
N GLY A 68 5.13 -3.69 -16.52
CA GLY A 68 4.78 -2.82 -17.64
C GLY A 68 3.78 -3.50 -18.58
N ARG A 69 3.25 -2.72 -19.54
CA ARG A 69 2.31 -3.23 -20.55
C ARG A 69 2.29 -2.33 -21.78
N LYS A 70 2.50 -2.91 -22.97
CA LYS A 70 2.55 -2.18 -24.24
C LYS A 70 3.57 -1.02 -24.15
N MET A 71 3.10 0.22 -24.18
CA MET A 71 3.91 1.44 -24.08
C MET A 71 4.22 1.85 -22.63
N MET A 72 3.59 1.22 -21.63
CA MET A 72 3.87 1.49 -20.23
C MET A 72 5.16 0.76 -19.82
N PRO A 73 6.19 1.47 -19.35
CA PRO A 73 7.46 0.86 -18.97
C PRO A 73 7.32 0.04 -17.68
N THR A 74 8.21 -0.93 -17.52
CA THR A 74 8.38 -1.73 -16.30
C THR A 74 8.90 -0.86 -15.14
N TYR A 75 8.25 -0.92 -13.98
CA TYR A 75 8.70 -0.23 -12.75
C TYR A 75 9.21 -1.16 -11.65
N GLY A 76 9.05 -2.48 -11.76
CA GLY A 76 9.51 -3.45 -10.76
C GLY A 76 11.02 -3.43 -10.47
N LYS A 77 11.82 -2.86 -11.37
CA LYS A 77 13.27 -2.64 -11.17
C LYS A 77 13.62 -1.24 -10.64
N LYS A 78 12.64 -0.34 -10.54
CA LYS A 78 12.81 1.08 -10.19
C LYS A 78 12.10 1.48 -8.90
N LEU A 79 11.10 0.72 -8.50
CA LEU A 79 10.29 0.94 -7.30
C LEU A 79 10.34 -0.31 -6.44
N SER A 80 10.33 -0.14 -5.12
CA SER A 80 10.19 -1.25 -4.18
C SER A 80 8.78 -1.84 -4.25
N GLY A 81 8.61 -3.08 -3.76
CA GLY A 81 7.28 -3.70 -3.66
C GLY A 81 6.29 -2.83 -2.88
N GLU A 82 6.72 -2.26 -1.75
CA GLU A 82 5.89 -1.35 -0.95
C GLU A 82 5.50 -0.07 -1.70
N GLN A 83 6.40 0.49 -2.51
CA GLN A 83 6.07 1.66 -3.34
C GLN A 83 5.05 1.33 -4.43
N ILE A 84 5.14 0.13 -5.00
CA ILE A 84 4.15 -0.35 -5.98
C ILE A 84 2.81 -0.57 -5.30
N ASP A 85 2.80 -1.19 -4.12
CA ASP A 85 1.57 -1.43 -3.36
C ASP A 85 0.90 -0.11 -2.93
N ALA A 86 1.68 0.87 -2.50
CA ALA A 86 1.18 2.22 -2.21
C ALA A 86 0.60 2.92 -3.46
N LEU A 87 1.21 2.75 -4.63
CA LEU A 87 0.68 3.26 -5.89
C LEU A 87 -0.62 2.57 -6.31
N VAL A 88 -0.75 1.26 -6.10
CA VAL A 88 -2.00 0.53 -6.36
C VAL A 88 -3.12 1.07 -5.47
N ALA A 89 -2.86 1.21 -4.17
CA ALA A 89 -3.83 1.79 -3.24
C ALA A 89 -4.22 3.21 -3.64
N PHE A 90 -3.24 4.04 -4.03
CA PHE A 90 -3.50 5.39 -4.53
C PHE A 90 -4.33 5.40 -5.82
N ILE A 91 -4.08 4.49 -6.76
CA ILE A 91 -4.88 4.39 -7.98
C ILE A 91 -6.32 4.06 -7.60
N GLN A 92 -6.53 3.02 -6.79
CA GLN A 92 -7.85 2.56 -6.36
C GLN A 92 -8.64 3.65 -5.61
N SER A 93 -7.99 4.46 -4.78
CA SER A 93 -8.65 5.59 -4.09
C SER A 93 -9.03 6.75 -5.02
N ASN A 94 -8.59 6.73 -6.28
CA ASN A 94 -8.81 7.78 -7.27
C ASN A 94 -9.54 7.28 -8.54
N GLN A 95 -10.12 6.07 -8.52
CA GLN A 95 -10.95 5.55 -9.62
C GLN A 95 -12.40 6.06 -9.54
#